data_AF-A0A133V3H0-F1
#
_entry.id   AF-A0A133V3H0-F1
#
_cell.length_a   1.000
_cell.length_b   1.000
_cell.length_c   1.000
_cell.angle_alpha   90.00
_cell.angle_beta   90.00
_cell.angle_gamma   90.00
#
_symmetry.space_group_name_H-M   'P 1'
#
loop_
_entity.id
_entity.type
_entity.pdbx_description
1 polymer ?
#
loop_
_entity_poly.entity_id
_entity_poly.type
_entity_poly.pdbx_seq_one_letter_code
_entity_poly.pdbx_strand_id
1 'polypeptide(L)' 'MKQEIKIRILRALEQNGNGGLNISETVHEGETTRNTASEYLKKLEDRGLVKSQPRPPHKLYFITEKGEEEIQNVE' A
#
# COMPACT_ATOMS: atom_id res chain seq x y z
N MET A 1 -16.84 -8.01 0.81
CA MET A 1 -16.40 -6.85 1.62
C MET A 1 -14.91 -6.85 2.02
N LYS A 2 -14.23 -7.97 2.33
CA LYS A 2 -12.84 -7.92 2.88
C LYS A 2 -11.67 -7.75 1.86
N GLN A 3 -11.88 -8.01 0.56
CA GLN A 3 -10.80 -7.87 -0.43
C GLN A 3 -10.64 -6.46 -1.01
N GLU A 4 -11.64 -5.59 -0.82
CA GLU A 4 -11.70 -4.28 -1.50
C GLU A 4 -10.60 -3.30 -1.03
N ILE A 5 -10.33 -3.24 0.28
CA ILE A 5 -9.33 -2.34 0.87
C ILE A 5 -7.90 -2.67 0.39
N LYS A 6 -7.60 -3.96 0.21
CA LYS A 6 -6.27 -4.41 -0.23
C LYS A 6 -5.92 -3.84 -1.60
N ILE A 7 -6.85 -3.98 -2.56
CA ILE A 7 -6.65 -3.51 -3.93
C ILE A 7 -6.61 -1.99 -3.98
N ARG A 8 -7.43 -1.29 -3.18
CA ARG A 8 -7.37 0.18 -3.08
C ARG A 8 -6.00 0.67 -2.60
N ILE A 9 -5.43 0.06 -1.56
CA ILE A 9 -4.10 0.44 -1.06
C ILE A 9 -3.00 0.16 -2.11
N LEU A 10 -3.06 -0.99 -2.80
CA LEU A 10 -2.10 -1.32 -3.85
C LEU A 10 -2.21 -0.33 -5.02
N ARG A 11 -3.42 -0.01 -5.49
CA ARG A 11 -3.64 0.99 -6.53
C ARG A 11 -3.18 2.38 -6.13
N ALA A 12 -3.42 2.79 -4.89
CA ALA A 12 -2.95 4.07 -4.38
C ALA A 12 -1.41 4.17 -4.46
N LEU A 13 -0.71 3.07 -4.14
CA LEU A 13 0.75 2.99 -4.24
C LEU A 13 1.23 2.96 -5.69
N GLU A 14 0.55 2.23 -6.57
CA GLU A 14 0.81 2.17 -8.02
C GLU A 14 0.63 3.55 -8.70
N GLN A 15 -0.47 4.25 -8.41
CA GLN A 15 -0.74 5.59 -8.94
C GLN A 15 0.28 6.63 -8.46
N ASN A 16 0.87 6.42 -7.28
CA ASN A 16 1.97 7.24 -6.78
C ASN A 16 3.35 6.84 -7.32
N GLY A 17 3.44 5.73 -8.08
CA GLY A 17 4.61 5.27 -8.83
C GLY A 17 5.90 5.21 -8.02
N ASN A 18 6.65 6.31 -8.03
CA ASN A 18 7.97 6.47 -7.42
C ASN A 18 8.01 7.40 -6.20
N GLY A 19 6.91 8.06 -5.84
CA GLY A 19 6.84 8.96 -4.69
C GLY A 19 6.83 8.19 -3.37
N GLY A 20 6.18 7.03 -3.37
CA GLY A 20 5.87 6.24 -2.18
C GLY A 20 4.86 6.96 -1.29
N LEU A 21 4.00 6.21 -0.61
CA LEU A 21 3.03 6.77 0.32
C LEU A 21 3.49 6.59 1.75
N ASN A 22 3.32 7.62 2.56
CA ASN A 22 3.36 7.47 4.01
C ASN A 22 2.02 6.91 4.54
N ILE A 23 1.99 6.57 5.82
CA ILE A 23 0.79 5.99 6.45
C ILE A 23 -0.44 6.91 6.37
N SER A 24 -0.27 8.24 6.48
CA SER A 24 -1.38 9.19 6.43
C SER A 24 -1.94 9.31 5.02
N GLU A 25 -1.09 9.29 4.01
CA GLU A 25 -1.52 9.28 2.60
C GLU A 25 -2.24 7.98 2.27
N THR A 26 -1.74 6.83 2.76
CA THR A 26 -2.41 5.53 2.56
C THR A 26 -3.79 5.48 3.22
N VAL A 27 -3.95 6.16 4.36
CA VAL A 27 -5.25 6.30 5.05
C VAL A 27 -6.24 7.09 4.19
N HIS A 28 -5.77 8.19 3.60
CA HIS A 28 -6.59 9.05 2.74
C HIS A 28 -6.99 8.33 1.44
N GLU A 29 -6.02 7.86 0.67
CA GLU A 29 -6.25 7.19 -0.62
C GLU A 29 -6.96 5.84 -0.47
N GLY A 30 -6.65 5.10 0.60
CA GLY A 30 -7.29 3.82 0.92
C GLY A 30 -8.68 3.97 1.53
N GLU A 31 -9.18 5.19 1.75
CA GLU A 31 -10.44 5.52 2.42
C GLU A 31 -10.66 4.69 3.70
N THR A 32 -9.65 4.64 4.56
CA THR A 32 -9.62 3.72 5.70
C THR A 32 -9.12 4.39 6.98
N THR A 33 -8.97 3.62 8.06
CA THR A 33 -8.40 4.13 9.31
C THR A 33 -6.90 3.88 9.37
N ARG A 34 -6.19 4.65 10.22
CA ARG A 34 -4.75 4.45 10.44
C ARG A 34 -4.40 3.03 10.88
N ASN A 35 -5.21 2.43 11.75
CA ASN A 35 -4.99 1.06 12.20
C ASN A 35 -5.16 0.06 11.06
N THR A 36 -6.23 0.21 10.26
CA THR A 36 -6.47 -0.65 9.11
C THR A 36 -5.37 -0.51 8.06
N ALA A 37 -5.00 0.71 7.69
CA ALA A 37 -3.91 0.96 6.75
C ALA A 37 -2.60 0.34 7.26
N SER A 38 -2.27 0.51 8.54
CA SER A 38 -1.07 -0.08 9.13
C SER A 38 -1.09 -1.61 9.10
N GLU A 39 -2.22 -2.22 9.41
CA GLU A 39 -2.37 -3.68 9.38
C GLU A 39 -2.23 -4.22 7.95
N TYR A 40 -2.86 -3.57 6.98
CA TYR A 40 -2.80 -3.98 5.59
C TYR A 40 -1.43 -3.75 4.97
N LEU A 41 -0.80 -2.60 5.21
CA LEU A 41 0.57 -2.34 4.74
C LEU A 41 1.56 -3.36 5.28
N LYS A 42 1.44 -3.75 6.56
CA LYS A 42 2.25 -4.83 7.14
C LYS A 42 1.99 -6.17 6.44
N LYS A 43 0.72 -6.55 6.24
CA LYS A 43 0.37 -7.79 5.53
C LYS A 43 0.86 -7.82 4.07
N LEU A 44 0.82 -6.67 3.39
CA LEU A 44 1.32 -6.53 2.03
C LEU A 44 2.86 -6.62 1.99
N GLU A 45 3.52 -6.04 2.99
CA GLU A 45 4.99 -6.08 3.15
C GLU A 45 5.47 -7.51 3.43
N ASP A 46 4.80 -8.23 4.35
CA ASP A 46 5.08 -9.63 4.67
C ASP A 46 4.92 -10.55 3.43
N ARG A 47 4.05 -10.17 2.49
CA ARG A 47 3.83 -10.90 1.22
C ARG A 47 4.78 -10.48 0.09
N GLY A 48 5.59 -9.46 0.31
CA GLY A 48 6.49 -8.86 -0.69
C GLY A 48 5.77 -8.06 -1.78
N LEU A 49 4.52 -7.65 -1.55
CA LEU A 49 3.72 -6.84 -2.48
C LEU A 49 4.01 -5.34 -2.37
N VAL A 50 4.51 -4.93 -1.21
CA VAL A 50 5.00 -3.56 -0.97
C VAL A 50 6.35 -3.65 -0.27
N LYS A 51 7.19 -2.66 -0.51
CA LYS A 51 8.44 -2.44 0.22
C LYS A 51 8.36 -1.13 0.96
N SER A 52 9.07 -1.02 2.06
CA SER A 52 9.15 0.23 2.80
C SER A 52 10.56 0.78 2.85
N GLN A 53 10.69 2.10 2.91
CA GLN A 53 11.96 2.78 3.11
C GLN A 53 11.81 3.84 4.21
N PRO A 54 12.76 3.92 5.16
CA PRO A 54 12.79 5.01 6.13
C PRO A 54 13.12 6.32 5.42
N ARG A 55 12.24 7.33 5.54
CA ARG A 55 12.47 8.68 5.01
C ARG A 55 12.03 9.72 6.06
N PRO A 56 12.95 10.18 6.92
CA PRO A 56 12.61 11.08 8.03
C PRO A 56 11.74 12.26 7.59
N PRO A 57 10.65 12.57 8.31
CA PRO A 57 10.24 12.03 9.61
C PRO A 57 9.36 10.76 9.55
N HIS A 58 9.14 10.16 8.38
CA HIS A 58 8.16 9.07 8.20
C HIS A 58 8.76 7.83 7.51
N LYS A 59 7.95 6.77 7.40
CA LYS A 59 8.27 5.59 6.59
C LYS A 59 7.44 5.71 5.30
N LEU A 60 8.07 5.57 4.14
CA LEU A 60 7.37 5.50 2.86
C LEU A 60 7.20 4.05 2.43
N TYR A 61 6.08 3.77 1.81
CA TYR A 61 5.72 2.48 1.23
C TYR A 61 5.66 2.62 -0.28
N PHE A 62 6.18 1.63 -0.98
CA PHE A 62 6.23 1.57 -2.44
C PHE A 62 5.68 0.24 -2.89
N ILE A 63 4.95 0.22 -3.99
CA ILE A 63 4.55 -1.05 -4.61
C ILE A 63 5.80 -1.77 -5.17
N THR A 64 5.76 -3.09 -5.19
CA THR A 64 6.74 -3.93 -5.89
C THR A 64 6.14 -4.44 -7.19
N GLU A 65 6.97 -4.96 -8.11
CA GLU A 65 6.48 -5.60 -9.34
C GLU A 65 5.43 -6.70 -9.01
N LYS A 66 5.69 -7.49 -7.95
CA LYS A 66 4.73 -8.49 -7.45
C LYS A 66 3.42 -7.88 -6.96
N GLY A 67 3.47 -6.67 -6.39
CA GLY A 67 2.30 -5.91 -5.99
C GLY A 67 1.46 -5.46 -7.19
N GLU A 68 2.11 -5.01 -8.26
CA GLU A 68 1.47 -4.62 -9.52
C GLU A 68 0.80 -5.83 -10.20
N GLU A 69 1.51 -6.97 -10.28
CA GLU A 69 0.95 -8.23 -10.76
C GLU A 69 -0.28 -8.67 -9.95
N GLU A 70 -0.27 -8.46 -8.63
CA GLU A 70 -1.41 -8.81 -7.77
C GLU A 70 -2.64 -7.93 -8.03
N ILE A 71 -2.46 -6.69 -8.51
CA ILE A 71 -3.58 -5.85 -8.96
C ILE A 71 -4.17 -6.46 -10.23
N GLN A 72 -3.34 -6.78 -11.21
CA GLN A 72 -3.76 -7.33 -12.50
C GLN A 72 -4.41 -8.73 -12.39
N ASN A 73 -3.95 -9.58 -11.46
CA ASN A 73 -4.51 -10.93 -11.27
C ASN A 73 -5.86 -10.96 -10.53
N VAL A 74 -6.24 -9.86 -9.89
CA VAL A 74 -7.52 -9.74 -9.17
C VAL A 74 -8.60 -9.05 -10.03
N GLU A 75 -8.21 -8.39 -11.12
CA GLU A 75 -9.11 -7.90 -12.19
C GLU A 75 -9.40 -8.97 -13.25
#